data_AF-A0A1V6N557-F1
#
_entry.id   AF-A0A1V6N557-F1
#
_cell.length_a   1.000
_cell.length_b   1.000
_cell.length_c   1.000
_cell.angle_alpha   90.00
_cell.angle_beta   90.00
_cell.angle_gamma   90.00
#
_symmetry.space_group_name_H-M   'P 1'
#
loop_
_entity.id
_entity.type
_entity.pdbx_description
1 polymer ?
#
loop_
_entity_poly.entity_id
_entity_poly.type
_entity_poly.pdbx_seq_one_letter_code
_entity_poly.pdbx_strand_id
1 'polypeptide(L)'
;MEKKFKILIIVALIIIIGLGSYFAYTSYANAEFDKNLKEAHDYSKMRVDKSDNIQSLPDRPNINQTNDAINSIKKIDKALDEEINSLEKAKNYAQTPEEKKYVDYQLKLKNNYKKWYEKYNNGLNNYKDVINGLKPDDIGLNEANKINKELNELNKESEKIIDNIRELLIKNPQLKDKLESFNFEDSYIGETNTV
;
A
#
# COMPACT_ATOMS: atom_id res chain seq x y z
N MET A 1 -49.09 36.79 2.87
CA MET A 1 -48.02 36.03 2.19
C MET A 1 -48.64 34.74 1.64
N GLU A 2 -48.79 34.64 0.33
CA GLU A 2 -49.51 33.53 -0.33
C GLU A 2 -48.83 32.18 -0.08
N LYS A 3 -49.64 31.11 0.03
CA LYS A 3 -49.19 29.73 0.32
C LYS A 3 -48.08 29.25 -0.65
N LYS A 4 -48.13 29.71 -1.91
CA LYS A 4 -47.12 29.45 -2.94
C LYS A 4 -45.77 30.09 -2.65
N PHE A 5 -45.74 31.30 -2.08
CA PHE A 5 -44.52 32.03 -1.74
C PHE A 5 -43.77 31.38 -0.56
N LYS A 6 -44.49 30.87 0.44
CA LYS A 6 -43.90 30.11 1.56
C LYS A 6 -43.28 28.78 1.11
N ILE A 7 -43.93 28.07 0.18
CA ILE A 7 -43.40 26.83 -0.40
C ILE A 7 -42.10 27.10 -1.18
N LEU A 8 -42.04 28.20 -1.93
CA LEU A 8 -40.87 28.58 -2.72
C LEU A 8 -39.65 28.91 -1.84
N ILE A 9 -39.87 29.57 -0.68
CA ILE A 9 -38.83 29.81 0.33
C ILE A 9 -38.32 28.50 0.93
N ILE A 10 -39.21 27.56 1.26
CA ILE A 10 -38.82 26.26 1.81
C ILE A 10 -38.01 25.44 0.80
N VAL A 11 -38.42 25.40 -0.47
CA VAL A 11 -37.68 24.72 -1.54
C VAL A 11 -36.31 25.37 -1.75
N ALA A 12 -36.22 26.70 -1.75
CA ALA A 12 -34.95 27.41 -1.85
C ALA A 12 -34.02 27.11 -0.66
N LEU A 13 -34.55 27.04 0.57
CA LEU A 13 -33.78 26.66 1.76
C LEU A 13 -33.28 25.21 1.69
N ILE A 14 -34.10 24.26 1.22
CA ILE A 14 -33.69 22.86 1.02
C ILE A 14 -32.57 22.77 -0.02
N ILE A 15 -32.67 23.51 -1.12
CA ILE A 15 -31.63 23.53 -2.16
C ILE A 15 -30.34 24.15 -1.62
N ILE A 16 -30.41 25.27 -0.89
CA ILE A 16 -29.22 25.95 -0.33
C ILE A 16 -28.55 25.07 0.73
N ILE A 17 -29.33 24.49 1.65
CA ILE A 17 -28.80 23.61 2.69
C ILE A 17 -28.25 22.33 2.07
N GLY A 18 -28.97 21.73 1.12
CA GLY A 18 -28.56 20.50 0.43
C GLY A 18 -27.29 20.68 -0.41
N LEU A 19 -27.19 21.76 -1.19
CA LEU A 19 -25.99 22.06 -1.95
C LEU A 19 -24.82 22.44 -1.04
N GLY A 20 -25.04 23.30 -0.03
CA GLY A 20 -24.00 23.71 0.91
C GLY A 20 -23.42 22.53 1.69
N SER A 21 -24.28 21.63 2.17
CA SER A 21 -23.84 20.42 2.87
C SER A 21 -23.15 19.41 1.94
N TYR A 22 -23.57 19.31 0.68
CA TYR A 22 -22.88 18.49 -0.32
C TYR A 22 -21.46 19.03 -0.64
N PHE A 23 -21.30 20.34 -0.86
CA PHE A 23 -19.98 20.93 -1.10
C PHE A 23 -19.07 20.84 0.13
N ALA A 24 -19.62 21.04 1.32
CA ALA A 24 -18.86 20.84 2.56
C ALA A 24 -18.42 19.38 2.73
N TYR A 25 -19.30 18.41 2.45
CA TYR A 25 -18.97 16.99 2.51
C TYR A 25 -17.91 16.58 1.48
N THR A 26 -18.07 16.99 0.22
CA THR A 26 -17.10 16.67 -0.85
C THR A 26 -15.73 17.29 -0.56
N SER A 27 -15.69 18.54 -0.08
CA SER A 27 -14.44 19.17 0.34
C SER A 27 -13.79 18.44 1.52
N TYR A 28 -14.57 18.03 2.52
CA TYR A 28 -14.09 17.25 3.66
C TYR A 28 -13.58 15.88 3.24
N ALA A 29 -14.33 15.16 2.41
CA ALA A 29 -13.96 13.83 1.94
C ALA A 29 -12.69 13.87 1.08
N ASN A 30 -12.54 14.87 0.21
CA ASN A 30 -11.29 15.08 -0.53
C ASN A 30 -10.10 15.32 0.40
N ALA A 31 -10.27 16.16 1.43
CA ALA A 31 -9.20 16.42 2.39
C ALA A 31 -8.80 15.17 3.19
N GLU A 32 -9.76 14.36 3.62
CA GLU A 32 -9.47 13.10 4.31
C GLU A 32 -8.89 12.05 3.35
N PHE A 33 -9.33 11.96 2.10
CA PHE A 33 -8.71 11.10 1.10
C PHE A 33 -7.22 11.42 0.93
N ASP A 34 -6.90 12.70 0.69
CA ASP A 34 -5.54 13.19 0.47
C ASP A 34 -4.65 12.95 1.70
N LYS A 35 -5.17 13.26 2.89
CA LYS A 35 -4.48 13.03 4.17
C LYS A 35 -4.15 11.56 4.38
N ASN A 36 -5.13 10.66 4.20
CA ASN A 36 -4.91 9.23 4.41
C ASN A 36 -3.96 8.63 3.36
N LEU A 37 -3.97 9.14 2.12
CA LEU A 37 -2.95 8.76 1.12
C LEU A 37 -1.54 9.22 1.51
N LYS A 38 -1.39 10.46 2.00
CA LYS A 38 -0.10 10.97 2.49
C LYS A 38 0.40 10.15 3.68
N GLU A 39 -0.47 9.83 4.62
CA GLU A 39 -0.14 8.99 5.77
C GLU A 39 0.30 7.59 5.32
N ALA A 40 -0.39 6.98 4.35
CA ALA A 40 0.03 5.71 3.76
C ALA A 40 1.42 5.80 3.09
N HIS A 41 1.69 6.89 2.37
CA HIS A 41 3.00 7.15 1.78
C HIS A 41 4.12 7.32 2.82
N ASP A 42 3.85 8.01 3.93
CA ASP A 42 4.83 8.16 5.00
C ASP A 42 5.18 6.81 5.64
N TYR A 43 4.20 5.93 5.84
CA TYR A 43 4.46 4.55 6.27
C TYR A 43 5.22 3.73 5.21
N SER A 44 4.97 3.97 3.91
CA SER A 44 5.74 3.36 2.83
C SER A 44 7.22 3.75 2.90
N LYS A 45 7.54 5.03 3.15
CA LYS A 45 8.93 5.49 3.35
C LYS A 45 9.58 4.82 4.54
N MET A 46 8.89 4.81 5.69
CA MET A 46 9.36 4.10 6.88
C MET A 46 9.62 2.61 6.63
N ARG A 47 8.85 1.96 5.75
CA ARG A 47 9.08 0.58 5.34
C ARG A 47 10.34 0.46 4.48
N VAL A 48 10.50 1.31 3.47
CA VAL A 48 11.66 1.30 2.56
C VAL A 48 12.96 1.49 3.34
N ASP A 49 13.03 2.52 4.20
CA ASP A 49 14.20 2.80 5.05
C ASP A 49 14.60 1.60 5.93
N LYS A 50 13.60 0.81 6.39
CA LYS A 50 13.85 -0.40 7.18
C LYS A 50 14.28 -1.58 6.32
N SER A 51 13.83 -1.66 5.07
CA SER A 51 14.10 -2.75 4.14
C SER A 51 15.54 -2.75 3.61
N ASP A 52 16.20 -1.59 3.56
CA ASP A 52 17.61 -1.47 3.17
C ASP A 52 18.53 -2.32 4.07
N ASN A 53 18.18 -2.47 5.35
CA ASN A 53 18.92 -3.32 6.28
C ASN A 53 18.81 -4.83 5.96
N ILE A 54 17.82 -5.24 5.18
CA ILE A 54 17.61 -6.62 4.75
C ILE A 54 18.36 -6.89 3.44
N GLN A 55 18.39 -5.92 2.52
CA GLN A 55 19.05 -6.06 1.21
C GLN A 55 20.57 -6.23 1.33
N SER A 56 21.17 -5.85 2.45
CA SER A 56 22.61 -5.99 2.73
C SER A 56 23.04 -7.34 3.31
N LEU A 57 22.16 -8.34 3.36
CA LEU A 57 22.54 -9.67 3.88
C LEU A 57 23.52 -10.37 2.93
N PRO A 58 24.63 -10.94 3.44
CA PRO A 58 25.51 -11.76 2.63
C PRO A 58 24.84 -13.08 2.25
N ASP A 59 25.34 -13.76 1.21
CA ASP A 59 24.83 -15.05 0.73
C ASP A 59 24.74 -16.15 1.82
N ARG A 60 25.56 -16.03 2.87
CA ARG A 60 25.59 -16.92 4.03
C ARG A 60 25.62 -16.11 5.33
N PRO A 61 24.47 -15.58 5.79
CA PRO A 61 24.43 -14.78 6.99
C PRO A 61 24.69 -15.64 8.22
N ASN A 62 25.41 -15.11 9.21
CA ASN A 62 25.53 -15.78 10.49
C ASN A 62 24.21 -15.67 11.29
N ILE A 63 24.15 -16.35 12.44
CA ILE A 63 22.95 -16.39 13.28
C ILE A 63 22.50 -15.00 13.77
N ASN A 64 23.43 -14.09 14.06
CA ASN A 64 23.12 -12.74 14.53
C ASN A 64 22.52 -11.92 13.40
N GLN A 65 23.15 -11.93 12.21
CA GLN A 65 22.63 -11.28 11.01
C GLN A 65 21.24 -11.81 10.63
N THR A 66 21.02 -13.12 10.77
CA THR A 66 19.71 -13.74 10.53
C THR A 66 18.66 -13.25 11.54
N ASN A 67 19.00 -13.17 12.82
CA ASN A 67 18.10 -12.63 13.85
C ASN A 67 17.81 -11.14 13.64
N ASP A 68 18.80 -10.35 13.23
CA ASP A 68 18.64 -8.92 12.94
C ASP A 68 17.70 -8.69 11.76
N ALA A 69 17.82 -9.51 10.71
CA ALA A 69 16.91 -9.51 9.58
C ALA A 69 15.47 -9.87 9.99
N ILE A 70 15.27 -10.93 10.78
CA ILE A 70 13.97 -11.31 11.33
C ILE A 70 13.35 -10.16 12.14
N ASN A 71 14.15 -9.48 12.97
CA ASN A 71 13.69 -8.34 13.76
C ASN A 71 13.34 -7.12 12.88
N SER A 72 14.08 -6.91 11.80
CA SER A 72 13.81 -5.85 10.82
C SER A 72 12.50 -6.10 10.08
N ILE A 73 12.23 -7.36 9.69
CA ILE A 73 10.95 -7.74 9.06
C ILE A 73 9.77 -7.45 9.98
N LYS A 74 9.86 -7.72 11.29
CA LYS A 74 8.79 -7.37 12.24
C LYS A 74 8.49 -5.86 12.27
N LYS A 75 9.51 -5.01 12.10
CA LYS A 75 9.32 -3.55 12.05
C LYS A 75 8.74 -3.08 10.71
N ILE A 76 9.03 -3.81 9.63
CA ILE A 76 8.45 -3.61 8.30
C ILE A 76 6.99 -4.02 8.30
N ASP A 77 6.66 -5.19 8.84
CA ASP A 77 5.29 -5.72 8.92
C ASP A 77 4.35 -4.74 9.64
N LYS A 78 4.80 -4.17 10.76
CA LYS A 78 4.07 -3.10 11.46
C LYS A 78 3.83 -1.86 10.59
N ALA A 79 4.85 -1.38 9.88
CA ALA A 79 4.69 -0.22 9.00
C ALA A 79 3.75 -0.52 7.83
N LEU A 80 3.77 -1.76 7.33
CA LEU A 80 2.91 -2.22 6.27
C LEU A 80 1.44 -2.34 6.72
N ASP A 81 1.20 -2.78 7.96
CA ASP A 81 -0.14 -2.77 8.55
C ASP A 81 -0.71 -1.36 8.66
N GLU A 82 0.09 -0.39 9.11
CA GLU A 82 -0.33 1.01 9.18
C GLU A 82 -0.56 1.61 7.79
N GLU A 83 0.28 1.28 6.79
CA GLU A 83 0.07 1.69 5.40
C GLU A 83 -1.24 1.12 4.84
N ILE A 84 -1.52 -0.17 5.07
CA ILE A 84 -2.76 -0.82 4.64
C ILE A 84 -3.97 -0.15 5.33
N ASN A 85 -3.89 0.11 6.64
CA ASN A 85 -4.95 0.77 7.38
C ASN A 85 -5.26 2.18 6.85
N SER A 86 -4.22 2.96 6.53
CA SER A 86 -4.38 4.29 5.95
C SER A 86 -4.96 4.22 4.53
N LEU A 87 -4.58 3.22 3.73
CA LEU A 87 -5.20 2.98 2.42
C LEU A 87 -6.67 2.57 2.53
N GLU A 88 -7.05 1.72 3.48
CA GLU A 88 -8.46 1.37 3.75
C GLU A 88 -9.27 2.61 4.14
N LYS A 89 -8.71 3.51 4.96
CA LYS A 89 -9.33 4.81 5.25
C LYS A 89 -9.47 5.67 4.00
N ALA A 90 -8.41 5.82 3.21
CA ALA A 90 -8.45 6.57 1.96
C ALA A 90 -9.55 6.04 1.02
N LYS A 91 -9.67 4.71 0.87
CA LYS A 91 -10.71 4.07 0.07
C LYS A 91 -12.14 4.49 0.45
N ASN A 92 -12.41 4.70 1.73
CA ASN A 92 -13.72 5.13 2.23
C ASN A 92 -14.04 6.59 1.87
N TYR A 93 -13.02 7.40 1.63
CA TYR A 93 -13.16 8.82 1.27
C TYR A 93 -12.97 9.10 -0.22
N ALA A 94 -12.60 8.08 -1.03
CA ALA A 94 -12.50 8.21 -2.48
C ALA A 94 -13.81 8.70 -3.09
N GLN A 95 -13.75 9.77 -3.89
CA GLN A 95 -14.93 10.41 -4.50
C GLN A 95 -15.19 9.90 -5.91
N THR A 96 -14.15 9.40 -6.58
CA THR A 96 -14.24 8.90 -7.96
C THR A 96 -14.01 7.38 -8.06
N PRO A 97 -14.60 6.71 -9.07
CA PRO A 97 -14.27 5.31 -9.36
C PRO A 97 -12.78 5.06 -9.60
N GLU A 98 -12.08 6.04 -10.17
CA GLU A 98 -10.66 5.98 -10.50
C GLU A 98 -9.80 6.04 -9.23
N GLU A 99 -10.09 6.98 -8.31
CA GLU A 99 -9.44 7.03 -6.99
C GLU A 99 -9.64 5.72 -6.23
N LYS A 100 -10.86 5.18 -6.23
CA LYS A 100 -11.16 3.91 -5.58
C LYS A 100 -10.36 2.75 -6.20
N LYS A 101 -10.30 2.67 -7.54
CA LYS A 101 -9.50 1.66 -8.24
C LYS A 101 -8.01 1.78 -7.93
N TYR A 102 -7.48 3.00 -7.89
CA TYR A 102 -6.09 3.24 -7.53
C TYR A 102 -5.78 2.72 -6.13
N VAL A 103 -6.61 3.08 -5.14
CA VAL A 103 -6.44 2.59 -3.76
C VAL A 103 -6.62 1.07 -3.68
N ASP A 104 -7.56 0.49 -4.41
CA ASP A 104 -7.74 -0.97 -4.49
C ASP A 104 -6.50 -1.69 -5.05
N TYR A 105 -5.86 -1.13 -6.08
CA TYR A 105 -4.61 -1.68 -6.60
C TYR A 105 -3.45 -1.52 -5.60
N GLN A 106 -3.32 -0.36 -4.95
CA GLN A 106 -2.34 -0.15 -3.89
C GLN A 106 -2.53 -1.16 -2.75
N LEU A 107 -3.76 -1.35 -2.25
CA LEU A 107 -4.07 -2.34 -1.22
C LEU A 107 -3.68 -3.75 -1.65
N LYS A 108 -3.98 -4.16 -2.89
CA LYS A 108 -3.55 -5.47 -3.41
C LYS A 108 -2.02 -5.60 -3.42
N LEU A 109 -1.32 -4.56 -3.87
CA LEU A 109 0.14 -4.54 -3.90
C LEU A 109 0.73 -4.68 -2.48
N LYS A 110 0.23 -3.92 -1.50
CA LYS A 110 0.72 -3.99 -0.11
C LYS A 110 0.40 -5.34 0.54
N ASN A 111 -0.76 -5.92 0.26
CA ASN A 111 -1.06 -7.28 0.70
C ASN A 111 -0.12 -8.33 0.11
N ASN A 112 0.31 -8.16 -1.15
CA ASN A 112 1.33 -9.03 -1.75
C ASN A 112 2.71 -8.83 -1.10
N TYR A 113 3.11 -7.59 -0.79
CA TYR A 113 4.31 -7.34 0.01
C TYR A 113 4.23 -7.97 1.40
N LYS A 114 3.05 -7.97 2.04
CA LYS A 114 2.87 -8.59 3.35
C LYS A 114 3.13 -10.09 3.30
N LYS A 115 2.53 -10.77 2.32
CA LYS A 115 2.80 -12.19 2.05
C LYS A 115 4.27 -12.44 1.73
N TRP A 116 4.90 -11.55 0.95
CA TRP A 116 6.31 -11.66 0.61
C TRP A 116 7.19 -11.63 1.87
N TYR A 117 6.99 -10.66 2.75
CA TYR A 117 7.75 -10.55 4.00
C TYR A 117 7.49 -11.72 4.96
N GLU A 118 6.26 -12.23 5.02
CA GLU A 118 5.92 -13.44 5.78
C GLU A 118 6.70 -14.66 5.26
N LYS A 119 6.70 -14.89 3.95
CA LYS A 119 7.45 -15.99 3.31
C LYS A 119 8.96 -15.84 3.50
N TYR A 120 9.47 -14.62 3.34
CA TYR A 120 10.88 -14.33 3.54
C TYR A 120 11.31 -14.56 4.99
N ASN A 121 10.50 -14.14 5.96
CA ASN A 121 10.73 -14.43 7.39
C ASN A 121 10.70 -15.93 7.68
N ASN A 122 9.79 -16.69 7.08
CA ASN A 122 9.78 -18.15 7.20
C ASN A 122 11.07 -18.77 6.63
N GLY A 123 11.57 -18.23 5.50
CA GLY A 123 12.86 -18.64 4.93
C GLY A 123 14.03 -18.40 5.87
N LEU A 124 14.09 -17.24 6.52
CA LEU A 124 15.12 -16.92 7.51
C LEU A 124 15.05 -17.83 8.75
N ASN A 125 13.84 -18.15 9.23
CA ASN A 125 13.68 -19.07 10.36
C ASN A 125 14.10 -20.50 9.96
N ASN A 126 13.75 -20.95 8.74
CA ASN A 126 14.22 -22.24 8.24
C ASN A 126 15.75 -22.30 8.13
N TYR A 127 16.36 -21.23 7.60
CA TYR A 127 17.82 -21.12 7.53
C TYR A 127 18.48 -21.14 8.91
N LYS A 128 17.88 -20.44 9.87
CA LYS A 128 18.29 -20.46 11.28
C LYS A 128 18.23 -21.86 11.89
N ASP A 129 17.18 -22.63 11.61
CA ASP A 129 17.04 -24.00 12.12
C ASP A 129 18.10 -24.93 11.52
N VAL A 130 18.46 -24.74 10.24
CA VAL A 130 19.55 -25.47 9.58
C VAL A 130 20.90 -25.16 10.24
N ILE A 131 21.25 -23.88 10.41
CA ILE A 131 22.52 -23.49 11.06
C ILE A 131 22.64 -24.08 12.48
N ASN A 132 21.54 -24.10 13.22
CA ASN A 132 21.52 -24.61 14.60
C ASN A 132 21.46 -26.15 14.67
N GLY A 133 21.45 -26.86 13.53
CA GLY A 133 21.32 -28.31 13.48
C GLY A 133 19.95 -28.84 13.94
N LEU A 134 18.94 -27.96 14.02
CA LEU A 134 17.56 -28.32 14.36
C LEU A 134 16.81 -28.88 13.15
N LYS A 135 17.31 -28.60 11.94
CA LYS A 135 16.74 -29.06 10.67
C LYS A 135 17.87 -29.59 9.76
N PRO A 136 17.71 -30.80 9.19
CA PRO A 136 18.63 -31.33 8.18
C PRO A 136 18.77 -30.43 6.94
N ASP A 137 19.96 -30.38 6.37
CA ASP A 137 20.30 -29.53 5.21
C ASP A 137 19.40 -29.79 3.99
N ASP A 138 19.07 -31.05 3.72
CA ASP A 138 18.23 -31.47 2.59
C ASP A 138 16.79 -31.00 2.74
N ILE A 139 16.24 -31.06 3.95
CA ILE A 139 14.92 -30.51 4.29
C ILE A 139 14.95 -28.99 4.16
N GLY A 140 15.98 -28.33 4.69
CA GLY A 140 16.16 -26.89 4.58
C GLY A 140 16.23 -26.40 3.13
N LEU A 141 16.97 -27.11 2.27
CA LEU A 141 17.08 -26.79 0.85
C LEU A 141 15.75 -26.93 0.11
N ASN A 142 14.99 -27.99 0.39
CA ASN A 142 13.67 -28.20 -0.23
C ASN A 142 12.68 -27.09 0.16
N GLU A 143 12.67 -26.68 1.42
CA GLU A 143 11.83 -25.57 1.89
C GLU A 143 12.28 -24.22 1.31
N ALA A 144 13.58 -23.96 1.23
CA ALA A 144 14.11 -22.75 0.59
C ALA A 144 13.71 -22.66 -0.89
N ASN A 145 13.79 -23.77 -1.63
CA ASN A 145 13.35 -23.84 -3.03
C ASN A 145 11.85 -23.56 -3.18
N LYS A 146 11.03 -24.11 -2.27
CA LYS A 146 9.58 -23.82 -2.24
C LYS A 146 9.30 -22.34 -1.97
N ILE A 147 9.95 -21.76 -0.97
CA ILE A 147 9.80 -20.34 -0.62
C ILE A 147 10.23 -19.46 -1.79
N ASN A 148 11.37 -19.74 -2.43
CA ASN A 148 11.83 -18.99 -3.59
C ASN A 148 10.84 -19.01 -4.75
N LYS A 149 10.19 -20.15 -4.99
CA LYS A 149 9.12 -20.25 -6.00
C LYS A 149 7.93 -19.35 -5.64
N GLU A 150 7.46 -19.41 -4.39
CA GLU A 150 6.35 -18.60 -3.90
C GLU A 150 6.67 -17.09 -3.95
N LEU A 151 7.90 -16.69 -3.59
CA LEU A 151 8.36 -15.30 -3.69
C LEU A 151 8.39 -14.81 -5.14
N ASN A 152 8.86 -15.65 -6.08
CA ASN A 152 8.87 -15.32 -7.50
C ASN A 152 7.46 -15.17 -8.09
N GLU A 153 6.50 -15.99 -7.64
CA GLU A 153 5.09 -15.85 -8.03
C GLU A 153 4.50 -14.54 -7.51
N LEU A 154 4.74 -14.19 -6.25
CA LEU A 154 4.31 -12.92 -5.65
C LEU A 154 4.92 -11.70 -6.34
N ASN A 155 6.19 -11.77 -6.76
CA ASN A 155 6.84 -10.70 -7.53
C ASN A 155 6.14 -10.47 -8.87
N LYS A 156 5.87 -11.54 -9.64
CA LYS A 156 5.14 -11.45 -10.91
C LYS A 156 3.73 -10.90 -10.75
N GLU A 157 3.03 -11.26 -9.68
CA GLU A 157 1.72 -10.69 -9.38
C GLU A 157 1.83 -9.19 -9.05
N SER A 158 2.85 -8.80 -8.28
CA SER A 158 3.09 -7.41 -7.91
C SER A 158 3.42 -6.55 -9.13
N GLU A 159 4.25 -7.04 -10.05
CA GLU A 159 4.55 -6.38 -11.33
C GLU A 159 3.27 -6.12 -12.15
N LYS A 160 2.40 -7.13 -12.27
CA LYS A 160 1.11 -6.95 -12.95
C LYS A 160 0.23 -5.89 -12.29
N ILE A 161 0.25 -5.79 -10.95
CA ILE A 161 -0.50 -4.77 -10.24
C ILE A 161 0.08 -3.37 -10.53
N ILE A 162 1.40 -3.24 -10.56
CA ILE A 162 2.08 -1.98 -10.92
C ILE A 162 1.72 -1.56 -12.35
N ASP A 163 1.71 -2.49 -13.30
CA ASP A 163 1.27 -2.21 -14.67
C ASP A 163 -0.20 -1.77 -14.74
N ASN A 164 -1.09 -2.40 -13.95
CA ASN A 164 -2.47 -1.95 -13.85
C ASN A 164 -2.61 -0.53 -13.28
N ILE A 165 -1.76 -0.16 -12.29
CA ILE A 165 -1.71 1.20 -11.76
C ILE A 165 -1.26 2.17 -12.84
N ARG A 166 -0.17 1.88 -13.55
CA ARG A 166 0.34 2.71 -14.65
C ARG A 166 -0.71 2.92 -15.74
N GLU A 167 -1.36 1.83 -16.18
CA GLU A 167 -2.44 1.93 -17.16
C GLU A 167 -3.61 2.79 -16.68
N LEU A 168 -3.99 2.68 -15.40
CA LEU A 168 -5.03 3.50 -14.81
C LEU A 168 -4.64 4.98 -14.85
N LEU A 169 -3.40 5.32 -14.51
CA LEU A 169 -2.91 6.70 -14.50
C LEU A 169 -2.78 7.29 -15.91
N ILE A 170 -2.33 6.51 -16.89
CA ILE A 170 -2.30 6.92 -18.31
C ILE A 170 -3.71 7.24 -18.81
N LYS A 171 -4.70 6.42 -18.45
CA LYS A 171 -6.11 6.62 -18.85
C LYS A 171 -6.79 7.77 -18.09
N ASN A 172 -6.21 8.24 -16.97
CA ASN A 172 -6.82 9.22 -16.07
C ASN A 172 -5.80 10.29 -15.64
N PRO A 173 -5.40 11.21 -16.54
CA PRO A 173 -4.35 12.21 -16.26
C PRO A 173 -4.68 13.12 -15.08
N GLN A 174 -5.96 13.44 -14.85
CA GLN A 174 -6.37 14.25 -13.68
C GLN A 174 -6.05 13.57 -12.35
N LEU A 175 -6.18 12.24 -12.27
CA LEU A 175 -5.80 11.48 -11.09
C LEU A 175 -4.28 11.45 -10.96
N LYS A 176 -3.56 11.28 -12.07
CA LYS A 176 -2.09 11.34 -12.09
C LYS A 176 -1.58 12.69 -11.57
N ASP A 177 -2.05 13.81 -12.13
CA ASP A 177 -1.67 15.16 -11.71
C ASP A 177 -1.96 15.39 -10.21
N LYS A 178 -3.10 14.88 -9.72
CA LYS A 178 -3.45 14.95 -8.30
C LYS A 178 -2.44 14.19 -7.44
N LEU A 179 -2.06 12.98 -7.81
CA LEU A 179 -1.09 12.18 -7.06
C LEU A 179 0.31 12.79 -7.09
N GLU A 180 0.75 13.31 -8.25
CA GLU A 180 2.02 14.01 -8.39
C GLU A 180 2.07 15.29 -7.54
N SER A 181 0.93 15.99 -7.39
CA SER A 181 0.84 17.18 -6.53
C SER A 181 1.14 16.91 -5.05
N PHE A 182 1.11 15.65 -4.62
CA PHE A 182 1.46 15.25 -3.26
C PHE A 182 2.97 15.09 -3.04
N ASN A 183 3.80 15.22 -4.08
CA ASN A 183 5.24 14.97 -4.04
C ASN A 183 5.59 13.59 -3.47
N PHE A 184 4.81 12.57 -3.86
CA PHE A 184 5.16 11.19 -3.59
C PHE A 184 6.35 10.75 -4.43
N GLU A 185 7.08 9.75 -3.96
CA GLU A 185 8.10 9.10 -4.80
C GLU A 185 7.44 8.42 -6.01
N ASP A 186 8.06 8.53 -7.19
CA ASP A 186 7.56 7.95 -8.44
C ASP A 186 7.23 6.45 -8.27
N SER A 187 8.12 5.73 -7.57
CA SER A 187 7.97 4.31 -7.25
C SER A 187 6.72 4.00 -6.43
N TYR A 188 6.29 4.92 -5.57
CA TYR A 188 5.07 4.81 -4.78
C TYR A 188 3.82 5.05 -5.63
N ILE A 189 3.87 6.01 -6.55
CA ILE A 189 2.78 6.31 -7.50
C ILE A 189 2.58 5.13 -8.48
N GLY A 190 3.61 4.32 -8.70
CA GLY A 190 3.63 3.22 -9.68
C GLY A 190 4.46 3.55 -10.93
N GLU A 191 5.11 4.72 -10.94
CA GLU A 191 6.08 5.11 -11.95
C GLU A 191 7.48 4.64 -11.50
N THR A 192 7.87 3.41 -11.83
CA THR A 192 9.30 3.09 -11.81
C THR A 192 9.89 3.52 -13.16
N ASN A 193 10.95 4.34 -13.11
CA ASN A 193 11.82 4.58 -14.25
C ASN A 193 12.50 3.26 -14.64
N THR A 194 11.81 2.42 -15.39
CA THR A 194 12.44 1.36 -16.19
C THR A 194 12.74 1.96 -17.55
N VAL A 195 13.98 2.42 -17.71
CA VAL A 195 14.68 2.45 -19.02
C VAL A 195 15.37 1.11 -19.17
#